data_AF-A0A925Y1S2-F1
#
_entry.id   AF-A0A925Y1S2-F1
#
_cell.length_a   1.000
_cell.length_b   1.000
_cell.length_c   1.000
_cell.angle_alpha   90.00
_cell.angle_beta   90.00
_cell.angle_gamma   90.00
#
_symmetry.space_group_name_H-M   'P 1'
#
loop_
_entity.id
_entity.type
_entity.pdbx_description
1 polymer ?
#
loop_
_entity_poly.entity_id
_entity_poly.type
_entity_poly.pdbx_seq_one_letter_code
_entity_poly.pdbx_strand_id
1 'polypeptide(L)'
;MAKFDPNISDDELEAWRNVQDEPADMVAAALLDSPYAHVIYPVLGQITKNSDEATIELFNRARPESANDPEYERLAKILSDYFSDTHLFPQTDEERDAVLRGCEFFDLHVTDGLMALTFRSLIKQYAAARATYVLTSTRLLVDYPHRRMIETLQFVADVMDVNGMQPDGCGIRAIQKLRLIHAMIRHRINRSRNNPMQGDSAVQFAWDDSWGHPINQEDMIFAVHTFSVEVIDGLLAFGIKIPKQTI
;
A
#
# COMPACT_ATOMS: atom_id res chain seq x y z
N MET A 1 9.17 6.49 -9.48
CA MET A 1 7.84 6.20 -10.05
C MET A 1 7.78 6.76 -11.46
N ALA A 2 7.17 6.03 -12.40
CA ALA A 2 6.93 6.53 -13.75
C ALA A 2 5.89 7.66 -13.72
N LYS A 3 6.02 8.67 -14.59
CA LYS A 3 4.99 9.72 -14.75
C LYS A 3 3.90 9.20 -15.68
N PHE A 4 2.64 9.43 -15.33
CA PHE A 4 1.50 9.05 -16.15
C PHE A 4 1.41 9.92 -17.41
N ASP A 5 1.34 9.29 -18.58
CA ASP A 5 1.04 9.93 -19.86
C ASP A 5 -0.36 9.46 -20.31
N PRO A 6 -1.32 10.36 -20.55
CA PRO A 6 -2.65 9.98 -21.05
C PRO A 6 -2.62 9.32 -22.44
N ASN A 7 -1.49 9.34 -23.15
CA ASN A 7 -1.27 8.67 -24.43
C ASN A 7 -0.36 7.44 -24.31
N ILE A 8 -0.22 6.86 -23.11
CA ILE A 8 0.55 5.65 -22.90
C ILE A 8 0.09 4.54 -23.86
N SER A 9 1.03 3.94 -24.56
CA SER A 9 0.74 2.81 -25.46
C SER A 9 0.47 1.53 -24.69
N ASP A 10 -0.25 0.59 -25.30
CA ASP A 10 -0.49 -0.74 -24.72
C ASP A 10 0.85 -1.45 -24.38
N ASP A 11 1.87 -1.29 -25.23
CA ASP A 11 3.21 -1.86 -25.00
C ASP A 11 3.91 -1.25 -23.78
N GLU A 12 3.76 0.05 -23.56
CA GLU A 12 4.31 0.73 -22.37
C GLU A 12 3.58 0.30 -21.09
N LEU A 13 2.25 0.18 -21.14
CA LEU A 13 1.45 -0.32 -20.03
C LEU A 13 1.82 -1.78 -19.70
N GLU A 14 1.99 -2.61 -20.73
CA GLU A 14 2.43 -4.00 -20.60
C GLU A 14 3.85 -4.08 -20.00
N ALA A 15 4.76 -3.15 -20.32
CA ALA A 15 6.08 -3.10 -19.72
C ALA A 15 6.04 -2.81 -18.21
N TRP A 16 5.02 -2.08 -17.72
CA TRP A 16 4.86 -1.74 -16.30
C TRP A 16 4.52 -2.95 -15.42
N ARG A 17 4.15 -4.08 -16.04
CA ARG A 17 4.01 -5.40 -15.40
C ARG A 17 5.27 -5.92 -14.75
N ASN A 18 6.42 -5.39 -15.18
CA ASN A 18 7.73 -5.78 -14.68
C ASN A 18 8.31 -4.73 -13.72
N VAL A 19 7.61 -3.62 -13.50
CA VAL A 19 8.05 -2.52 -12.63
C VAL A 19 7.39 -2.64 -11.25
N GLN A 20 8.19 -2.43 -10.22
CA GLN A 20 7.85 -2.63 -8.82
C GLN A 20 8.37 -1.43 -7.97
N ASP A 21 8.16 -1.45 -6.66
CA ASP A 21 8.65 -0.43 -5.70
C ASP A 21 9.91 -0.93 -4.98
N GLU A 22 11.04 -0.74 -5.66
CA GLU A 22 12.38 -1.21 -5.24
C GLU A 22 12.79 -0.69 -3.84
N PRO A 23 12.62 0.59 -3.47
CA PRO A 23 12.94 1.05 -2.12
C PRO A 23 12.18 0.29 -1.03
N ALA A 24 10.88 0.05 -1.22
CA ALA A 24 10.10 -0.72 -0.26
C ALA A 24 10.47 -2.22 -0.28
N ASP A 25 10.81 -2.78 -1.45
CA ASP A 25 11.25 -4.18 -1.60
C ASP A 25 12.52 -4.46 -0.81
N MET A 26 13.50 -3.56 -0.87
CA MET A 26 14.74 -3.69 -0.10
C MET A 26 14.48 -3.74 1.41
N VAL A 27 13.55 -2.91 1.90
CA VAL A 27 13.17 -2.86 3.33
C VAL A 27 12.42 -4.12 3.72
N ALA A 28 11.48 -4.58 2.89
CA ALA A 28 10.73 -5.80 3.15
C ALA A 28 11.63 -7.04 3.19
N ALA A 29 12.58 -7.16 2.26
CA ALA A 29 13.55 -8.25 2.26
C ALA A 29 14.41 -8.22 3.53
N ALA A 30 14.96 -7.05 3.88
CA ALA A 30 15.75 -6.89 5.10
C ALA A 30 14.96 -7.25 6.38
N LEU A 31 13.68 -6.89 6.43
CA LEU A 31 12.80 -7.21 7.57
C LEU A 31 12.45 -8.69 7.62
N LEU A 32 12.00 -9.29 6.52
CA LEU A 32 11.50 -10.66 6.49
C LEU A 32 12.60 -11.72 6.64
N ASP A 33 13.81 -11.42 6.16
CA ASP A 33 14.93 -12.34 6.22
C ASP A 33 15.70 -12.23 7.56
N SER A 34 15.41 -11.22 8.38
CA SER A 34 16.04 -11.01 9.68
C SER A 34 15.40 -11.85 10.80
N PRO A 35 16.18 -12.41 11.75
CA PRO A 35 15.64 -13.11 12.90
C PRO A 35 14.86 -12.18 13.85
N TYR A 36 15.00 -10.85 13.69
CA TYR A 36 14.39 -9.84 14.55
C TYR A 36 13.02 -9.33 14.09
N ALA A 37 12.46 -9.85 13.00
CA ALA A 37 11.18 -9.40 12.45
C ALA A 37 10.05 -9.34 13.50
N HIS A 38 9.96 -10.38 14.34
CA HIS A 38 8.95 -10.51 15.39
C HIS A 38 9.04 -9.43 16.48
N VAL A 39 10.25 -8.89 16.73
CA VAL A 39 10.50 -7.81 17.67
C VAL A 39 10.16 -6.45 17.07
N ILE A 40 10.33 -6.30 15.76
CA ILE A 40 10.08 -5.07 15.02
C ILE A 40 8.58 -4.83 14.78
N TYR A 41 7.78 -5.87 14.49
CA TYR A 41 6.37 -5.67 14.14
C TYR A 41 5.56 -4.86 15.17
N PRO A 42 5.69 -5.08 16.50
CA PRO A 42 5.02 -4.25 17.50
C PRO A 42 5.46 -2.77 17.47
N VAL A 43 6.73 -2.50 17.12
CA VAL A 43 7.27 -1.13 17.02
C VAL A 43 6.66 -0.40 15.82
N LEU A 44 6.49 -1.08 14.68
CA LEU A 44 5.81 -0.51 13.51
C LEU A 44 4.37 -0.09 13.82
N GLY A 45 3.71 -0.78 14.76
CA GLY A 45 2.39 -0.41 15.27
C GLY A 45 2.36 0.95 16.00
N GLN A 46 3.49 1.41 16.53
CA GLN A 46 3.60 2.67 17.28
C GLN A 46 3.79 3.89 16.36
N ILE A 47 4.25 3.70 15.11
CA ILE A 47 4.45 4.78 14.14
C ILE A 47 3.11 5.05 13.45
N THR A 48 2.30 5.95 13.97
CA THR A 48 0.91 6.16 13.55
C THR A 48 0.68 7.51 12.88
N LYS A 49 1.20 8.59 13.46
CA LYS A 49 1.08 9.94 12.94
C LYS A 49 2.24 10.28 12.01
N ASN A 50 2.00 11.22 11.11
CA ASN A 50 3.01 11.72 10.19
C ASN A 50 4.17 12.38 10.96
N SER A 51 3.91 12.97 12.12
CA SER A 51 4.89 13.54 13.05
C SER A 51 5.61 12.53 13.93
N ASP A 52 5.18 11.26 13.98
CA ASP A 52 5.87 10.25 14.79
C ASP A 52 7.25 10.00 14.19
N GLU A 53 8.31 10.24 14.97
CA GLU A 53 9.67 10.00 14.52
C GLU A 53 10.02 8.51 14.61
N ALA A 54 10.26 7.88 13.47
CA ALA A 54 10.72 6.51 13.38
C ALA A 54 12.23 6.41 13.61
N THR A 55 12.72 6.91 14.76
CA THR A 55 14.17 6.99 15.02
C THR A 55 14.79 5.63 15.30
N ILE A 56 16.12 5.56 15.19
CA ILE A 56 16.88 4.38 15.61
C ILE A 56 16.64 4.07 17.10
N GLU A 57 16.51 5.09 17.95
CA GLU A 57 16.19 4.91 19.37
C GLU A 57 14.83 4.24 19.58
N LEU A 58 13.82 4.58 18.78
CA LEU A 58 12.51 3.93 18.86
C LEU A 58 12.64 2.42 18.64
N PHE A 59 13.35 2.02 17.59
CA PHE A 59 13.60 0.60 17.32
C PHE A 59 14.48 -0.03 18.41
N ASN A 60 15.51 0.67 18.90
CA ASN A 60 16.37 0.15 19.96
C ASN A 60 15.66 -0.10 21.30
N ARG A 61 14.52 0.54 21.58
CA ARG A 61 13.73 0.25 22.79
C ARG A 61 13.17 -1.17 22.81
N ALA A 62 12.94 -1.77 21.63
CA ALA A 62 12.48 -3.15 21.51
C ALA A 62 13.64 -4.16 21.43
N ARG A 63 14.89 -3.68 21.36
CA ARG A 63 16.08 -4.53 21.18
C ARG A 63 16.19 -5.57 22.30
N PRO A 64 16.31 -6.87 21.98
CA PRO A 64 16.56 -7.90 22.99
C PRO A 64 17.91 -7.67 23.68
N GLU A 65 18.01 -7.93 24.99
CA GLU A 65 19.27 -7.79 25.76
C GLU A 65 20.42 -8.62 25.19
N SER A 66 20.12 -9.72 24.50
CA SER A 66 21.11 -10.59 23.84
C SER A 66 21.70 -10.00 22.55
N ALA A 67 21.12 -8.91 22.02
CA ALA A 67 21.47 -8.40 20.71
C ALA A 67 22.53 -7.30 20.84
N ASN A 68 23.80 -7.62 21.07
CA ASN A 68 24.89 -6.74 20.61
C ASN A 68 25.19 -7.06 19.13
N ASP A 69 24.13 -7.07 18.32
CA ASP A 69 24.12 -7.65 16.99
C ASP A 69 24.11 -6.54 15.91
N PRO A 70 25.17 -6.44 15.08
CA PRO A 70 25.23 -5.53 13.95
C PRO A 70 24.05 -5.67 12.98
N GLU A 71 23.42 -6.85 12.90
CA GLU A 71 22.25 -7.08 12.06
C GLU A 71 21.02 -6.30 12.57
N TYR A 72 20.80 -6.27 13.89
CA TYR A 72 19.70 -5.48 14.47
C TYR A 72 19.88 -3.98 14.18
N GLU A 73 21.09 -3.48 14.38
CA GLU A 73 21.42 -2.07 14.14
C GLU A 73 21.24 -1.70 12.67
N ARG A 74 21.64 -2.58 11.75
CA ARG A 74 21.39 -2.42 10.32
C ARG A 74 19.89 -2.38 10.02
N LEU A 75 19.10 -3.29 10.57
CA LEU A 75 17.65 -3.33 10.34
C LEU A 75 16.96 -2.08 10.90
N ALA A 76 17.29 -1.67 12.12
CA ALA A 76 16.78 -0.44 12.74
C ALA A 76 17.10 0.79 11.88
N LYS A 77 18.32 0.88 11.33
CA LYS A 77 18.70 1.97 10.43
C LYS A 77 17.87 1.96 9.15
N ILE A 78 17.74 0.81 8.48
CA ILE A 78 16.96 0.68 7.23
C ILE A 78 15.50 1.12 7.43
N LEU A 79 14.88 0.68 8.52
CA LEU A 79 13.50 1.06 8.85
C LEU A 79 13.41 2.56 9.18
N SER A 80 14.36 3.08 9.95
CA SER A 80 14.42 4.49 10.29
C SER A 80 14.54 5.36 9.05
N ASP A 81 15.46 5.03 8.15
CA ASP A 81 15.64 5.71 6.86
C ASP A 81 14.33 5.65 6.03
N TYR A 82 13.70 4.48 5.93
CA TYR A 82 12.48 4.28 5.15
C TYR A 82 11.31 5.15 5.62
N PHE A 83 11.06 5.19 6.93
CA PHE A 83 9.97 6.00 7.48
C PHE A 83 10.31 7.49 7.53
N SER A 84 11.59 7.85 7.66
CA SER A 84 12.02 9.25 7.60
C SER A 84 11.99 9.83 6.19
N ASP A 85 12.01 8.96 5.17
CA ASP A 85 11.96 9.36 3.78
C ASP A 85 10.54 9.79 3.38
N THR A 86 10.39 11.10 3.19
CA THR A 86 9.15 11.74 2.76
C THR A 86 9.23 12.35 1.36
N HIS A 87 10.24 12.01 0.54
CA HIS A 87 10.46 12.66 -0.76
C HIS A 87 9.30 12.53 -1.76
N LEU A 88 8.39 11.56 -1.57
CA LEU A 88 7.21 11.34 -2.42
C LEU A 88 5.99 12.18 -2.03
N PHE A 89 6.04 12.88 -0.89
CA PHE A 89 4.91 13.63 -0.35
C PHE A 89 4.97 15.16 -0.48
N PRO A 90 6.05 15.84 -0.94
CA PRO A 90 5.96 17.26 -1.24
C PRO A 90 4.90 17.51 -2.32
N GLN A 91 4.03 18.48 -2.08
CA GLN A 91 3.00 18.92 -3.00
C GLN A 91 3.24 20.38 -3.35
N THR A 92 2.99 20.75 -4.60
CA THR A 92 2.78 22.14 -4.97
C THR A 92 1.54 22.70 -4.26
N ASP A 93 1.42 24.02 -4.17
CA ASP A 93 0.24 24.65 -3.58
C ASP A 93 -1.05 24.24 -4.30
N GLU A 94 -0.99 24.10 -5.62
CA GLU A 94 -2.13 23.67 -6.45
C GLU A 94 -2.54 22.21 -6.18
N GLU A 95 -1.57 21.30 -6.08
CA GLU A 95 -1.82 19.89 -5.72
C GLU A 95 -2.40 19.77 -4.31
N ARG A 96 -1.86 20.54 -3.36
CA ARG A 96 -2.35 20.58 -1.98
C ARG A 96 -3.80 21.07 -1.91
N ASP A 97 -4.14 22.12 -2.64
CA ASP A 97 -5.50 22.63 -2.71
C ASP A 97 -6.45 21.63 -3.40
N ALA A 98 -5.98 20.91 -4.42
CA ALA A 98 -6.76 19.86 -5.09
C ALA A 98 -7.03 18.66 -4.16
N VAL A 99 -6.02 18.19 -3.45
CA VAL A 99 -6.15 17.13 -2.44
C VAL A 99 -7.12 17.55 -1.36
N LEU A 100 -7.00 18.77 -0.82
CA LEU A 100 -7.89 19.29 0.20
C LEU A 100 -9.36 19.29 -0.26
N ARG A 101 -9.65 19.77 -1.48
CA ARG A 101 -11.02 19.73 -2.04
C ARG A 101 -11.54 18.30 -2.19
N GLY A 102 -10.69 17.36 -2.59
CA GLY A 102 -11.04 15.95 -2.68
C GLY A 102 -11.36 15.33 -1.31
N CYS A 103 -10.55 15.63 -0.29
CA CYS A 103 -10.78 15.20 1.09
C CYS A 103 -12.07 15.79 1.67
N GLU A 104 -12.30 17.10 1.49
CA GLU A 104 -13.54 17.76 1.93
C GLU A 104 -14.76 17.13 1.26
N PHE A 105 -14.71 16.91 -0.06
CA PHE A 105 -15.81 16.25 -0.76
C PHE A 105 -16.05 14.82 -0.27
N PHE A 106 -14.99 14.06 -0.03
CA PHE A 106 -15.10 12.72 0.54
C PHE A 106 -15.70 12.75 1.94
N ASP A 107 -15.28 13.67 2.82
CA ASP A 107 -15.82 13.83 4.17
C ASP A 107 -17.33 14.09 4.16
N LEU A 108 -17.80 14.98 3.25
CA LEU A 108 -19.24 15.24 3.04
C LEU A 108 -20.03 14.00 2.60
N HIS A 109 -19.38 13.06 1.89
CA HIS A 109 -20.01 11.90 1.27
C HIS A 109 -19.45 10.57 1.77
N VAL A 110 -18.84 10.54 2.96
CA VAL A 110 -18.02 9.40 3.41
C VAL A 110 -18.78 8.08 3.40
N THR A 111 -20.05 8.08 3.78
CA THR A 111 -20.88 6.87 3.78
C THR A 111 -21.13 6.37 2.36
N ASP A 112 -21.56 7.25 1.45
CA ASP A 112 -21.82 6.91 0.05
C ASP A 112 -20.54 6.50 -0.68
N GLY A 113 -19.42 7.18 -0.39
CA GLY A 113 -18.11 6.90 -0.95
C GLY A 113 -17.60 5.52 -0.54
N LEU A 114 -17.67 5.18 0.75
CA LEU A 114 -17.30 3.85 1.24
C LEU A 114 -18.24 2.74 0.74
N MET A 115 -19.53 3.04 0.54
CA MET A 115 -20.47 2.11 -0.11
C MET A 115 -20.12 1.87 -1.58
N ALA A 116 -19.82 2.94 -2.34
CA ALA A 116 -19.37 2.82 -3.73
C ALA A 116 -18.06 2.05 -3.82
N LEU A 117 -17.10 2.33 -2.95
CA LEU A 117 -15.85 1.58 -2.84
C LEU A 117 -16.13 0.09 -2.60
N THR A 118 -16.96 -0.26 -1.62
CA THR A 118 -17.23 -1.65 -1.23
C THR A 118 -17.97 -2.44 -2.31
N PHE A 119 -19.05 -1.88 -2.84
CA PHE A 119 -19.98 -2.61 -3.71
C PHE A 119 -19.71 -2.44 -5.21
N ARG A 120 -18.82 -1.53 -5.59
CA ARG A 120 -18.48 -1.31 -7.00
C ARG A 120 -16.99 -1.49 -7.24
N SER A 121 -16.15 -0.72 -6.55
CA SER A 121 -14.71 -0.73 -6.76
C SER A 121 -14.08 -2.08 -6.41
N LEU A 122 -14.26 -2.56 -5.18
CA LEU A 122 -13.66 -3.83 -4.74
C LEU A 122 -14.17 -5.02 -5.54
N ILE A 123 -15.44 -5.03 -5.95
CA ILE A 123 -15.99 -6.09 -6.80
C ILE A 123 -15.33 -6.07 -8.19
N LYS A 124 -15.13 -4.89 -8.79
CA LYS A 124 -14.42 -4.76 -10.06
C LYS A 124 -12.97 -5.19 -9.97
N GLN A 125 -12.32 -4.99 -8.83
CA GLN A 125 -10.94 -5.47 -8.63
C GLN A 125 -10.81 -6.99 -8.74
N TYR A 126 -11.82 -7.75 -8.31
CA TYR A 126 -11.83 -9.21 -8.47
C TYR A 126 -12.09 -9.68 -9.91
N ALA A 127 -12.59 -8.79 -10.79
CA ALA A 127 -12.72 -9.09 -12.20
C ALA A 127 -11.37 -9.00 -12.95
N ALA A 128 -10.37 -8.31 -12.38
CA ALA A 128 -9.01 -8.33 -12.90
C ALA A 128 -8.32 -9.65 -12.54
N ALA A 129 -8.36 -10.59 -13.48
CA ALA A 129 -7.90 -11.96 -13.29
C ALA A 129 -6.47 -12.06 -12.75
N ARG A 130 -5.55 -11.21 -13.26
CA ARG A 130 -4.12 -11.28 -12.93
C ARG A 130 -3.79 -10.78 -11.52
N ALA A 131 -4.24 -9.58 -11.16
CA ALA A 131 -4.06 -9.02 -9.82
C ALA A 131 -4.70 -9.93 -8.73
N THR A 132 -5.78 -10.62 -9.07
CA THR A 132 -6.46 -11.56 -8.16
C THR A 132 -5.60 -12.78 -7.81
N TYR A 133 -4.61 -13.16 -8.63
CA TYR A 133 -3.69 -14.25 -8.30
C TYR A 133 -2.80 -13.95 -7.09
N VAL A 134 -2.49 -12.68 -6.80
CA VAL A 134 -1.81 -12.29 -5.55
C VAL A 134 -2.66 -12.63 -4.32
N LEU A 135 -3.97 -12.46 -4.44
CA LEU A 135 -4.90 -12.64 -3.31
C LEU A 135 -5.18 -14.11 -3.02
N THR A 136 -5.28 -14.89 -4.09
CA THR A 136 -5.48 -16.34 -3.99
C THR A 136 -4.20 -17.05 -3.55
N SER A 137 -3.02 -16.59 -4.00
CA SER A 137 -1.75 -17.19 -3.62
C SER A 137 -1.46 -17.03 -2.13
N THR A 138 -1.83 -15.90 -1.53
CA THR A 138 -1.58 -15.58 -0.11
C THR A 138 -2.68 -16.04 0.85
N ARG A 139 -3.78 -16.63 0.34
CA ARG A 139 -5.02 -16.96 1.08
C ARG A 139 -5.70 -15.80 1.82
N LEU A 140 -5.22 -14.57 1.70
CA LEU A 140 -5.77 -13.41 2.44
C LEU A 140 -7.27 -13.23 2.19
N LEU A 141 -7.73 -13.51 0.96
CA LEU A 141 -9.14 -13.41 0.58
C LEU A 141 -9.99 -14.56 1.16
N VAL A 142 -9.39 -15.71 1.46
CA VAL A 142 -10.09 -16.90 1.97
C VAL A 142 -10.14 -16.89 3.50
N ASP A 143 -9.00 -16.64 4.13
CA ASP A 143 -8.86 -16.81 5.58
C ASP A 143 -9.27 -15.55 6.35
N TYR A 144 -9.10 -14.35 5.75
CA TYR A 144 -9.31 -13.06 6.43
C TYR A 144 -10.06 -12.00 5.58
N PRO A 145 -11.16 -12.34 4.88
CA PRO A 145 -11.84 -11.39 3.98
C PRO A 145 -12.36 -10.13 4.68
N HIS A 146 -12.97 -10.28 5.87
CA HIS A 146 -13.51 -9.15 6.63
C HIS A 146 -12.42 -8.19 7.10
N ARG A 147 -11.32 -8.73 7.62
CA ARG A 147 -10.18 -7.95 8.08
C ARG A 147 -9.57 -7.15 6.93
N ARG A 148 -9.35 -7.80 5.78
CA ARG A 148 -8.82 -7.14 4.57
C ARG A 148 -9.73 -6.00 4.11
N MET A 149 -11.03 -6.22 4.11
CA MET A 149 -12.00 -5.18 3.75
C MET A 149 -11.89 -3.99 4.71
N ILE A 150 -11.92 -4.23 6.03
CA ILE A 150 -11.80 -3.17 7.04
C ILE A 150 -10.46 -2.43 6.91
N GLU A 151 -9.35 -3.13 6.73
CA GLU A 151 -8.02 -2.52 6.51
C GLU A 151 -8.00 -1.63 5.26
N THR A 152 -8.70 -2.03 4.20
CA THR A 152 -8.83 -1.23 2.97
C THR A 152 -9.67 0.02 3.21
N LEU A 153 -10.82 -0.10 3.89
CA LEU A 153 -11.67 1.05 4.22
C LEU A 153 -10.95 2.02 5.15
N GLN A 154 -10.22 1.51 6.15
CA GLN A 154 -9.41 2.33 7.05
C GLN A 154 -8.31 3.06 6.29
N PHE A 155 -7.59 2.38 5.40
CA PHE A 155 -6.57 3.03 4.57
C PHE A 155 -7.16 4.18 3.75
N VAL A 156 -8.31 3.98 3.10
CA VAL A 156 -8.99 5.04 2.34
C VAL A 156 -9.40 6.19 3.25
N ALA A 157 -9.95 5.91 4.43
CA ALA A 157 -10.29 6.95 5.41
C ALA A 157 -9.05 7.75 5.85
N ASP A 158 -7.94 7.09 6.14
CA ASP A 158 -6.70 7.73 6.60
C ASP A 158 -6.10 8.68 5.55
N VAL A 159 -6.12 8.30 4.27
CA VAL A 159 -5.55 9.12 3.18
C VAL A 159 -6.51 10.20 2.68
N MET A 160 -7.82 10.01 2.86
CA MET A 160 -8.86 10.98 2.48
C MET A 160 -9.27 11.91 3.62
N ASP A 161 -8.70 11.75 4.81
CA ASP A 161 -8.90 12.69 5.91
C ASP A 161 -8.41 14.09 5.51
N VAL A 162 -9.18 15.11 5.87
CA VAL A 162 -8.90 16.52 5.55
C VAL A 162 -7.54 16.98 6.13
N ASN A 163 -7.13 16.38 7.25
CA ASN A 163 -5.84 16.57 7.90
C ASN A 163 -4.88 15.39 7.64
N GLY A 164 -5.22 14.44 6.77
CA GLY A 164 -4.49 13.19 6.57
C GLY A 164 -3.01 13.40 6.23
N MET A 165 -2.69 14.47 5.50
CA MET A 165 -1.33 14.84 5.10
C MET A 165 -0.63 15.80 6.10
N GLN A 166 -1.35 16.32 7.10
CA GLN A 166 -0.79 17.22 8.12
C GLN A 166 0.08 16.45 9.12
N PRO A 167 0.98 17.12 9.88
CA PRO A 167 1.84 16.44 10.86
C PRO A 167 1.07 15.57 11.87
N ASP A 168 -0.09 16.00 12.33
CA ASP A 168 -0.93 15.23 13.27
C ASP A 168 -1.83 14.18 12.61
N GLY A 169 -1.95 14.19 11.28
CA GLY A 169 -2.65 13.15 10.52
C GLY A 169 -1.86 11.86 10.38
N CYS A 170 -2.43 10.87 9.70
CA CYS A 170 -1.83 9.54 9.53
C CYS A 170 -1.67 9.08 8.08
N GLY A 171 -2.11 9.86 7.09
CA GLY A 171 -2.14 9.46 5.68
C GLY A 171 -0.76 9.11 5.11
N ILE A 172 0.29 9.86 5.45
CA ILE A 172 1.67 9.55 5.02
C ILE A 172 2.12 8.21 5.61
N ARG A 173 1.86 7.98 6.91
CA ARG A 173 2.19 6.70 7.57
C ARG A 173 1.38 5.54 7.01
N ALA A 174 0.10 5.74 6.72
CA ALA A 174 -0.76 4.75 6.10
C ALA A 174 -0.20 4.33 4.72
N ILE A 175 0.22 5.29 3.89
CA ILE A 175 0.84 5.03 2.58
C ILE A 175 2.16 4.27 2.72
N GLN A 176 3.08 4.72 3.59
CA GLN A 176 4.36 4.03 3.81
C GLN A 176 4.14 2.59 4.31
N LYS A 177 3.23 2.38 5.27
CA LYS A 177 2.90 1.04 5.77
C LYS A 177 2.30 0.16 4.68
N LEU A 178 1.38 0.67 3.87
CA LEU A 178 0.79 -0.11 2.78
C LEU A 178 1.83 -0.50 1.72
N ARG A 179 2.73 0.42 1.36
CA ARG A 179 3.87 0.14 0.47
C ARG A 179 4.75 -0.98 1.03
N LEU A 180 5.06 -0.95 2.32
CA LEU A 180 5.83 -2.00 2.97
C LEU A 180 5.07 -3.35 3.01
N ILE A 181 3.76 -3.34 3.28
CA ILE A 181 2.92 -4.56 3.22
C ILE A 181 2.95 -5.16 1.81
N HIS A 182 2.78 -4.34 0.77
CA HIS A 182 2.86 -4.81 -0.61
C HIS A 182 4.25 -5.38 -0.95
N ALA A 183 5.33 -4.71 -0.53
CA ALA A 183 6.69 -5.22 -0.68
C ALA A 183 6.91 -6.56 0.03
N MET A 184 6.39 -6.73 1.25
CA MET A 184 6.45 -8.00 1.98
C MET A 184 5.72 -9.14 1.25
N ILE A 185 4.54 -8.85 0.67
CA ILE A 185 3.80 -9.83 -0.13
C ILE A 185 4.62 -10.23 -1.37
N ARG A 186 5.20 -9.25 -2.08
CA ARG A 186 6.06 -9.50 -3.25
C ARG A 186 7.26 -10.36 -2.90
N HIS A 187 7.96 -10.07 -1.80
CA HIS A 187 9.11 -10.87 -1.34
C HIS A 187 8.71 -12.33 -1.07
N ARG A 188 7.59 -12.57 -0.38
CA ARG A 188 7.10 -13.93 -0.08
C ARG A 188 6.77 -14.72 -1.35
N ILE A 189 6.04 -14.10 -2.29
CA ILE A 189 5.71 -14.73 -3.57
C ILE A 189 6.99 -15.05 -4.36
N ASN A 190 7.92 -14.09 -4.47
CA ASN A 190 9.18 -14.27 -5.19
C ASN A 190 10.09 -15.33 -4.54
N ARG A 191 10.12 -15.40 -3.20
CA ARG A 191 10.87 -16.43 -2.47
C ARG A 191 10.30 -17.82 -2.70
N SER A 192 8.97 -17.95 -2.70
CA SER A 192 8.29 -19.21 -3.03
C SER A 192 8.54 -19.62 -4.48
N ARG A 193 8.50 -18.66 -5.42
CA ARG A 193 8.85 -18.87 -6.84
C ARG A 193 10.27 -19.44 -7.00
N ASN A 194 11.24 -18.85 -6.31
CA ASN A 194 12.65 -19.20 -6.45
C ASN A 194 13.06 -20.48 -5.70
N ASN A 195 12.27 -20.92 -4.71
CA ASN A 195 12.60 -22.09 -3.88
C ASN A 195 11.34 -22.87 -3.46
N PRO A 196 10.70 -23.62 -4.37
CA PRO A 196 9.43 -24.30 -4.10
C PRO A 196 9.48 -25.33 -2.96
N MET A 197 10.67 -25.92 -2.70
CA MET A 197 10.86 -26.90 -1.62
C MET A 197 11.07 -26.28 -0.24
N GLN A 198 11.41 -24.99 -0.17
CA GLN A 198 11.51 -24.20 1.07
C GLN A 198 10.58 -22.98 1.02
N GLY A 199 9.58 -23.02 0.14
CA GLY A 199 8.67 -21.90 -0.11
C GLY A 199 7.94 -21.51 1.15
N ASP A 200 7.61 -20.23 1.27
CA ASP A 200 6.79 -19.75 2.38
C ASP A 200 5.44 -20.48 2.34
N SER A 201 5.10 -21.21 3.42
CA SER A 201 3.83 -21.93 3.56
C SER A 201 2.60 -21.04 3.38
N ALA A 202 2.77 -19.72 3.47
CA ALA A 202 1.74 -18.74 3.17
C ALA A 202 1.40 -18.61 1.68
N VAL A 203 2.23 -19.12 0.75
CA VAL A 203 2.01 -19.08 -0.70
C VAL A 203 1.54 -20.44 -1.21
N GLN A 204 0.31 -20.50 -1.71
CA GLN A 204 -0.39 -21.77 -2.00
C GLN A 204 0.05 -22.48 -3.28
N PHE A 205 0.57 -21.75 -4.25
CA PHE A 205 0.94 -22.30 -5.56
C PHE A 205 2.10 -21.53 -6.19
N ALA A 206 2.78 -22.17 -7.13
CA ALA A 206 3.86 -21.55 -7.88
C ALA A 206 3.35 -20.38 -8.72
N TRP A 207 4.06 -19.25 -8.67
CA TRP A 207 3.74 -18.08 -9.47
C TRP A 207 4.03 -18.34 -10.96
N ASP A 208 3.11 -17.96 -11.83
CA ASP A 208 3.27 -18.04 -13.29
C ASP A 208 3.82 -16.69 -13.79
N ASP A 209 5.00 -16.72 -14.41
CA ASP A 209 5.67 -15.52 -14.91
C ASP A 209 4.88 -14.81 -16.02
N SER A 210 3.95 -15.48 -16.70
CA SER A 210 3.04 -14.84 -17.66
C SER A 210 2.08 -13.83 -17.01
N TRP A 211 1.92 -13.88 -15.69
CA TRP A 211 1.17 -12.89 -14.91
C TRP A 211 1.96 -11.62 -14.62
N GLY A 212 3.26 -11.59 -14.95
CA GLY A 212 4.15 -10.47 -14.63
C GLY A 212 4.61 -10.54 -13.17
N HIS A 213 5.26 -9.48 -12.69
CA HIS A 213 5.64 -9.40 -11.29
C HIS A 213 4.41 -9.16 -10.40
N PRO A 214 4.33 -9.76 -9.20
CA PRO A 214 3.19 -9.54 -8.30
C PRO A 214 3.12 -8.07 -7.85
N ILE A 215 1.92 -7.49 -7.76
CA ILE A 215 1.73 -6.09 -7.31
C ILE A 215 2.65 -5.13 -8.09
N ASN A 216 2.61 -5.24 -9.41
CA ASN A 216 3.40 -4.39 -10.31
C ASN A 216 2.72 -3.02 -10.49
N GLN A 217 3.36 -2.09 -11.22
CA GLN A 217 2.81 -0.75 -11.41
C GLN A 217 1.52 -0.74 -12.25
N GLU A 218 1.31 -1.69 -13.18
CA GLU A 218 0.03 -1.84 -13.89
C GLU A 218 -1.09 -2.19 -12.90
N ASP A 219 -0.87 -3.18 -12.02
CA ASP A 219 -1.83 -3.56 -10.96
C ASP A 219 -2.17 -2.34 -10.07
N MET A 220 -1.16 -1.55 -9.71
CA MET A 220 -1.34 -0.35 -8.87
C MET A 220 -2.19 0.72 -9.56
N ILE A 221 -2.01 0.93 -10.86
CA ILE A 221 -2.81 1.91 -11.63
C ILE A 221 -4.24 1.44 -11.75
N PHE A 222 -4.45 0.16 -12.02
CA PHE A 222 -5.78 -0.41 -12.03
C PHE A 222 -6.47 -0.24 -10.66
N ALA A 223 -5.73 -0.46 -9.57
CA ALA A 223 -6.23 -0.21 -8.22
C ALA A 223 -6.60 1.27 -8.01
N VAL A 224 -5.72 2.21 -8.36
CA VAL A 224 -5.99 3.66 -8.27
C VAL A 224 -7.19 4.06 -9.12
N HIS A 225 -7.30 3.54 -10.35
CA HIS A 225 -8.44 3.79 -11.23
C HIS A 225 -9.75 3.35 -10.57
N THR A 226 -9.80 2.11 -10.07
CA THR A 226 -10.99 1.61 -9.37
C THR A 226 -11.26 2.37 -8.07
N PHE A 227 -10.26 2.87 -7.36
CA PHE A 227 -10.48 3.62 -6.11
C PHE A 227 -10.86 5.09 -6.36
N SER A 228 -10.70 5.58 -7.59
CA SER A 228 -11.05 6.95 -7.99
C SER A 228 -12.30 6.95 -8.87
N VAL A 229 -12.17 6.58 -10.14
CA VAL A 229 -13.21 6.67 -11.16
C VAL A 229 -14.45 5.87 -10.78
N GLU A 230 -14.29 4.63 -10.29
CA GLU A 230 -15.45 3.82 -9.93
C GLU A 230 -16.18 4.31 -8.68
N VAL A 231 -15.48 5.00 -7.78
CA VAL A 231 -16.11 5.64 -6.61
C VAL A 231 -16.93 6.84 -7.08
N ILE A 232 -16.38 7.70 -7.93
CA ILE A 232 -17.08 8.84 -8.52
C ILE A 232 -18.32 8.37 -9.31
N ASP A 233 -18.18 7.37 -10.16
CA ASP A 233 -19.31 6.78 -10.90
C ASP A 233 -20.36 6.16 -9.97
N GLY A 234 -19.93 5.56 -8.86
CA GLY A 234 -20.82 5.03 -7.83
C GLY A 234 -21.65 6.13 -7.18
N LEU A 235 -21.01 7.24 -6.79
CA LEU A 235 -21.68 8.41 -6.23
C LEU A 235 -22.69 9.01 -7.22
N LEU A 236 -22.31 9.16 -8.49
CA LEU A 236 -23.22 9.62 -9.55
C LEU A 236 -24.43 8.67 -9.72
N ALA A 237 -24.20 7.35 -9.67
CA ALA A 237 -25.26 6.36 -9.74
C ALA A 237 -26.21 6.38 -8.52
N PHE A 238 -25.72 6.80 -7.35
CA PHE A 238 -26.54 7.07 -6.17
C PHE A 238 -27.31 8.41 -6.25
N GLY A 239 -27.10 9.20 -7.32
CA GLY A 239 -27.75 10.50 -7.52
C GLY A 239 -27.04 11.67 -6.83
N ILE A 240 -25.83 11.46 -6.32
CA ILE A 240 -25.01 12.53 -5.75
C ILE A 240 -24.53 13.46 -6.87
N LYS A 241 -24.71 14.77 -6.67
CA LYS A 241 -24.24 15.79 -7.61
C LYS A 241 -22.82 16.19 -7.26
N ILE A 242 -21.92 16.05 -8.22
CA ILE A 242 -20.50 16.39 -8.04
C ILE A 242 -20.20 17.70 -8.77
N PRO A 243 -19.79 18.76 -8.07
CA PRO A 243 -19.44 20.03 -8.70
C PRO A 243 -18.24 19.87 -9.64
N LYS A 244 -18.23 20.59 -10.77
CA LYS A 244 -17.11 20.58 -11.74
C LYS A 244 -15.76 21.02 -11.15
N GLN A 245 -15.76 21.71 -10.01
CA GLN A 245 -14.54 22.20 -9.34
C GLN A 245 -13.93 21.15 -8.40
N THR A 246 -14.66 20.05 -8.17
CA THR A 246 -14.29 18.93 -7.31
C THR A 246 -13.67 17.76 -8.09
N ILE A 247 -13.88 17.72 -9.42
CA ILE A 247 -13.37 16.69 -10.35
C ILE A 247 -12.28 17.30 -11.23
#